data_AF-A0A9P2UQK1-F1
#
_entry.id   AF-A0A9P2UQK1-F1
#
_cell.length_a   1.000
_cell.length_b   1.000
_cell.length_c   1.000
_cell.angle_alpha   90.00
_cell.angle_beta   90.00
_cell.angle_gamma   90.00
#
_symmetry.space_group_name_H-M   'P 1'
#
loop_
_entity.id
_entity.type
_entity.pdbx_description
1 polymer ?
#
loop_
_entity_poly.entity_id
_entity_poly.type
_entity_poly.pdbx_seq_one_letter_code
_entity_poly.pdbx_strand_id
1 'polypeptide(L)'
;TLRSVDELEQLASSIPPMAYDIESYATLGLLSELLSVENPEQPTNDDLLLAKQAIAQAFKEINAEQSRGLEQRLHGQNRQMSKKVRELLREQWL
;
A
#
# COMPACT_ATOMS: atom_id res chain seq x y z
N THR A 1 9.36 13.76 17.65
CA THR A 1 9.63 14.91 16.76
C THR A 1 9.72 16.15 17.65
N LEU A 2 10.27 17.27 17.18
CA LEU A 2 10.19 18.56 17.92
C LEU A 2 9.04 19.41 17.36
N ARG A 3 7.88 18.80 17.13
CA ARG A 3 6.67 19.43 16.56
C ARG A 3 5.48 19.10 17.45
N SER A 4 4.53 20.01 17.54
CA SER A 4 3.23 19.76 18.15
C SER A 4 2.40 18.76 17.34
N VAL A 5 1.30 18.27 17.93
CA VAL A 5 0.37 17.35 17.26
C VAL A 5 -0.28 18.04 16.05
N ASP A 6 -0.79 19.26 16.23
CA ASP A 6 -1.43 20.03 15.16
C ASP A 6 -0.48 20.24 13.95
N GLU A 7 0.80 20.56 14.22
CA GLU A 7 1.81 20.68 13.17
C GLU A 7 2.09 19.35 12.47
N LEU A 8 1.97 18.21 13.16
CA LEU A 8 2.10 16.89 12.54
C LEU A 8 0.88 16.55 11.69
N GLU A 9 -0.33 16.91 12.10
CA GLU A 9 -1.56 16.68 11.33
C GLU A 9 -1.55 17.49 10.02
N GLN A 10 -1.11 18.75 10.07
CA GLN A 10 -0.95 19.59 8.86
C GLN A 10 0.12 19.04 7.90
N LEU A 11 1.21 18.48 8.44
CA LEU A 11 2.22 17.82 7.61
C LEU A 11 1.71 16.50 7.04
N ALA A 12 0.97 15.71 7.83
CA ALA A 12 0.35 14.47 7.40
C ALA A 12 -0.60 14.69 6.22
N SER A 13 -1.41 15.77 6.23
CA SER A 13 -2.34 16.05 5.14
C SER A 13 -1.66 16.41 3.80
N SER A 14 -0.37 16.78 3.83
CA SER A 14 0.38 17.21 2.64
C SER A 14 1.51 16.26 2.23
N ILE A 15 1.95 15.37 3.13
CA ILE A 15 3.04 14.43 2.93
C ILE A 15 2.49 13.01 3.09
N PRO A 16 2.09 12.32 2.01
CA PRO A 16 1.41 11.03 2.10
C PRO A 16 2.15 9.96 2.93
N PRO A 17 3.49 9.85 2.91
CA PRO A 17 4.21 8.92 3.79
C PRO A 17 4.13 9.22 5.29
N MET A 18 3.71 10.43 5.69
CA MET A 18 3.50 10.82 7.08
C MET A 18 2.04 10.70 7.52
N ALA A 19 1.11 10.49 6.58
CA ALA A 19 -0.30 10.45 6.85
C ALA A 19 -0.74 9.13 7.51
N TYR A 20 -1.81 9.20 8.29
CA TYR A 20 -2.38 8.06 9.01
C TYR A 20 -3.61 7.45 8.31
N ASP A 21 -4.20 8.16 7.36
CA ASP A 21 -5.33 7.67 6.58
C ASP A 21 -4.90 6.60 5.56
N ILE A 22 -5.82 5.68 5.30
CA ILE A 22 -5.53 4.50 4.45
C ILE A 22 -5.43 4.89 2.98
N GLU A 23 -6.07 5.98 2.57
CA GLU A 23 -6.06 6.52 1.23
C GLU A 23 -4.67 7.01 0.85
N SER A 24 -4.03 7.80 1.73
CA SER A 24 -2.64 8.24 1.58
C SER A 24 -1.70 7.05 1.52
N TYR A 25 -1.91 6.03 2.36
CA TYR A 25 -1.12 4.79 2.31
C TYR A 25 -1.31 4.03 0.98
N ALA A 26 -2.51 4.02 0.42
CA ALA A 26 -2.81 3.40 -0.87
C ALA A 26 -2.01 4.06 -2.02
N THR A 27 -1.78 5.38 -1.97
CA THR A 27 -0.95 6.08 -2.97
C THR A 27 0.52 5.61 -3.00
N LEU A 28 0.98 4.98 -1.92
CA LEU A 28 2.34 4.42 -1.84
C LEU A 28 2.50 3.14 -2.67
N GLY A 29 1.41 2.55 -3.18
CA GLY A 29 1.42 1.31 -3.97
C GLY A 29 1.89 0.09 -3.18
N LEU A 30 1.54 0.04 -1.89
CA LEU A 30 1.92 -1.03 -0.97
C LEU A 30 0.80 -2.03 -0.70
N LEU A 31 -0.43 -1.62 -0.98
CA LEU A 31 -1.62 -2.45 -0.92
C LEU A 31 -1.84 -3.07 -2.29
N SER A 32 -2.20 -4.35 -2.32
CA SER A 32 -2.73 -4.98 -3.54
C SER A 32 -4.13 -4.46 -3.86
N GLU A 33 -4.93 -4.21 -2.83
CA GLU A 33 -6.31 -3.74 -2.94
C GLU A 33 -6.73 -3.01 -1.66
N LEU A 34 -7.67 -2.07 -1.79
CA LEU A 34 -8.40 -1.45 -0.67
C LEU A 34 -9.89 -1.73 -0.85
N LEU A 35 -10.50 -2.42 0.12
CA LEU A 35 -11.90 -2.82 0.06
C LEU A 35 -12.80 -1.78 0.72
N SER A 36 -13.85 -1.35 0.02
CA SER A 36 -14.93 -0.56 0.60
C SER A 36 -16.00 -1.50 1.13
N VAL A 37 -16.25 -1.44 2.43
CA VAL A 37 -17.25 -2.26 3.16
C VAL A 37 -18.36 -1.38 3.72
N GLU A 38 -19.52 -1.97 3.96
CA GLU A 38 -20.69 -1.29 4.51
C GLU A 38 -20.50 -0.96 6.00
N ASN A 39 -20.09 -1.95 6.82
CA ASN A 39 -19.88 -1.73 8.25
C ASN A 39 -18.60 -2.41 8.76
N PRO A 40 -17.48 -1.69 8.87
CA PRO A 40 -16.22 -2.29 9.33
C PRO A 40 -16.25 -2.74 10.80
N GLU A 41 -17.06 -2.11 11.65
CA GLU A 41 -17.15 -2.48 13.09
C GLU A 41 -18.04 -3.72 13.31
N GLN A 42 -19.07 -3.88 12.50
CA GLN A 42 -19.98 -5.05 12.50
C GLN A 42 -20.24 -5.50 11.06
N PRO A 43 -19.29 -6.25 10.46
CA PRO A 43 -19.37 -6.62 9.05
C PRO A 43 -20.66 -7.32 8.68
N THR A 44 -21.26 -6.89 7.58
CA THR A 44 -22.43 -7.57 7.00
C THR A 44 -22.01 -8.90 6.35
N ASN A 45 -22.98 -9.73 5.97
CA ASN A 45 -22.66 -10.93 5.20
C ASN A 45 -22.01 -10.61 3.85
N ASP A 46 -22.36 -9.46 3.26
CA ASP A 46 -21.80 -9.00 2.00
C ASP A 46 -20.35 -8.51 2.19
N ASP A 47 -20.06 -7.80 3.28
CA ASP A 47 -18.68 -7.42 3.66
C ASP A 47 -17.79 -8.66 3.84
N LEU A 48 -18.32 -9.66 4.54
CA LEU A 48 -17.63 -10.94 4.76
C LEU A 48 -17.40 -11.69 3.44
N LEU A 49 -18.39 -11.65 2.53
CA LEU A 49 -18.27 -12.28 1.22
C LEU A 49 -17.20 -11.58 0.38
N LEU A 50 -17.21 -10.24 0.34
CA LEU A 50 -16.23 -9.42 -0.37
C LEU A 50 -14.82 -9.71 0.12
N ALA A 51 -14.59 -9.69 1.44
CA ALA A 51 -13.29 -9.97 2.03
C ALA A 51 -12.79 -11.39 1.69
N LYS A 52 -13.68 -12.40 1.77
CA LYS A 52 -13.32 -13.79 1.41
C LYS A 52 -12.94 -13.92 -0.06
N GLN A 53 -13.68 -13.25 -0.95
CA GLN A 53 -13.39 -13.26 -2.38
C GLN A 53 -12.05 -12.59 -2.69
N ALA A 54 -11.79 -11.42 -2.11
CA ALA A 54 -10.51 -10.71 -2.27
C ALA A 54 -9.33 -11.57 -1.78
N ILE A 55 -9.44 -12.21 -0.62
CA ILE A 55 -8.39 -13.12 -0.11
C ILE A 55 -8.18 -14.31 -1.06
N ALA A 56 -9.25 -14.96 -1.50
CA ALA A 56 -9.16 -16.09 -2.41
C ALA A 56 -8.54 -15.69 -3.77
N GLN A 57 -8.84 -14.49 -4.24
CA GLN A 57 -8.27 -13.93 -5.46
C GLN A 57 -6.77 -13.64 -5.28
N ALA A 58 -6.37 -13.00 -4.18
CA ALA A 58 -4.95 -12.77 -3.86
C ALA A 58 -4.15 -14.09 -3.81
N PHE A 59 -4.71 -15.17 -3.24
CA PHE A 59 -4.06 -16.48 -3.27
C PHE A 59 -3.85 -17.01 -4.69
N LYS A 60 -4.81 -16.83 -5.59
CA LYS A 60 -4.67 -17.25 -6.99
C LYS A 60 -3.57 -16.45 -7.69
N GLU A 61 -3.53 -15.14 -7.48
CA GLU A 61 -2.52 -14.24 -8.06
C GLU A 61 -1.11 -14.62 -7.58
N ILE A 62 -0.92 -14.78 -6.27
CA ILE A 62 0.35 -15.21 -5.69
C ILE A 62 0.81 -16.55 -6.28
N ASN A 63 -0.10 -17.53 -6.41
CA ASN A 63 0.24 -18.84 -6.96
C ASN A 63 0.58 -18.79 -8.46
N ALA A 64 -0.05 -17.88 -9.21
CA ALA A 64 0.21 -17.69 -10.63
C ALA A 64 1.51 -16.93 -10.91
N GLU A 65 1.95 -16.07 -9.98
CA GLU A 65 3.22 -15.36 -10.12
C GLU A 65 4.43 -16.28 -9.97
N GLN A 66 5.44 -16.05 -10.81
CA GLN A 66 6.74 -16.72 -10.71
C GLN A 66 7.63 -16.07 -9.65
N SER A 67 7.48 -14.75 -9.44
CA SER A 67 8.23 -14.04 -8.40
C SER A 67 7.70 -14.41 -7.01
N ARG A 68 8.61 -14.42 -6.04
CA ARG A 68 8.30 -14.50 -4.60
C ARG A 68 8.77 -13.25 -3.86
N GLY A 69 9.25 -12.26 -4.61
CA GLY A 69 9.73 -10.99 -4.08
C GLY A 69 8.62 -9.97 -3.86
N LEU A 70 9.03 -8.79 -3.43
CA LEU A 70 8.14 -7.67 -3.12
C LEU A 70 8.21 -6.57 -4.19
N GLU A 71 8.63 -6.90 -5.41
CA GLU A 71 8.87 -5.93 -6.48
C GLU A 71 7.62 -5.11 -6.82
N GLN A 72 6.46 -5.77 -6.74
CA GLN A 72 5.13 -5.16 -6.85
C GLN A 72 4.94 -3.88 -6.01
N ARG A 73 5.60 -3.81 -4.84
CA ARG A 73 5.54 -2.65 -3.91
C ARG A 73 6.34 -1.44 -4.37
N LEU A 74 7.02 -1.52 -5.51
CA LEU A 74 7.81 -0.43 -6.09
C LEU A 74 7.05 0.37 -7.15
N HIS A 75 5.82 -0.05 -7.49
CA HIS A 75 5.03 0.58 -8.56
C HIS A 75 4.18 1.76 -8.10
N GLY A 76 4.08 2.03 -6.80
CA GLY A 76 3.37 3.19 -6.28
C GLY A 76 3.94 4.52 -6.78
N GLN A 77 3.06 5.48 -7.05
CA GLN A 77 3.46 6.82 -7.53
C GLN A 77 4.47 7.47 -6.58
N ASN A 78 4.27 7.32 -5.27
CA ASN A 78 5.14 7.86 -4.22
C ASN A 78 6.38 6.97 -3.91
N ARG A 79 6.67 5.96 -4.74
CA ARG A 79 7.84 5.06 -4.63
C ARG A 79 8.83 5.18 -5.78
N GLN A 80 8.67 6.15 -6.69
CA GLN A 80 9.56 6.34 -7.85
C GLN A 80 11.05 6.38 -7.46
N MET A 81 11.40 7.10 -6.39
CA MET A 81 12.79 7.17 -5.91
C MET A 81 13.28 5.83 -5.35
N SER A 82 12.41 5.06 -4.67
CA SER A 82 12.75 3.70 -4.23
C SER A 82 13.07 2.77 -5.39
N LYS A 83 12.37 2.91 -6.53
CA LYS A 83 12.64 2.18 -7.77
C LYS A 83 13.97 2.65 -8.39
N LYS A 84 14.17 3.97 -8.53
CA LYS A 84 15.36 4.54 -9.15
C LYS A 84 16.65 4.17 -8.41
N VAL A 85 16.65 4.19 -7.08
CA VAL A 85 17.82 3.76 -6.28
C VAL A 85 18.21 2.32 -6.60
N ARG A 86 17.24 1.41 -6.71
CA ARG A 86 17.51 0.00 -7.04
C ARG A 86 18.02 -0.19 -8.48
N GLU A 87 17.57 0.64 -9.41
CA GLU A 87 18.08 0.64 -10.79
C GLU A 87 19.55 1.08 -10.82
N LEU A 88 19.88 2.20 -10.17
CA LEU A 88 21.26 2.71 -10.10
C LEU A 88 22.21 1.73 -9.39
N LEU A 89 21.73 1.05 -8.34
CA LEU A 89 22.51 0.00 -7.69
C LEU A 89 22.80 -1.17 -8.65
N ARG A 90 21.81 -1.59 -9.45
CA ARG A 90 22.01 -2.64 -10.46
C ARG A 90 22.99 -2.22 -11.55
N GLU A 91 22.94 -0.97 -11.99
CA GLU A 91 23.86 -0.41 -13.00
C GLU A 91 25.32 -0.41 -12.52
N GLN A 92 25.56 -0.09 -11.24
CA GLN A 92 26.91 0.02 -10.66
C GLN A 92 27.48 -1.32 -10.17
N TRP A 93 26.63 -2.32 -9.97
CA TRP A 93 27.05 -3.64 -9.49
C TRP A 93 27.62 -4.52 -10.62
N LEU A 94 27.28 -4.20 -11.87
CA LEU A 94 27.85 -4.82 -13.07
C LEU A 94 29.21 -4.21 -13.41
#